data_AF-Q6Y151-F1
#
_entry.id   AF-Q6Y151-F1
#
_cell.length_a   1.000
_cell.length_b   1.000
_cell.length_c   1.000
_cell.angle_alpha   90.00
_cell.angle_beta   90.00
_cell.angle_gamma   90.00
#
_symmetry.space_group_name_H-M   'P 1'
#
loop_
_entity.id
_entity.type
_entity.pdbx_description
1 polymer ?
#
loop_
_entity_poly.entity_id
_entity_poly.type
_entity_poly.pdbx_seq_one_letter_code
_entity_poly.pdbx_strand_id
1 'polypeptide(L)'
;ALSSVIPCYAAGQMQKLQVLTVSDCKGMKEVFETQLRRSSNKNRKSGGDEGNGGIPRVNNNVIMLPNLKILEIRGCGGLEHIFTFSALESLRQLQELKIEGCYGMKVIVKKEEDEYGEQQTTTTTTKGASSSSSSSSSSSSKKVVVFPRLKSIVLVNLPELECFFLGMNEFRLPSLDKLIIEKCPKMMVFTAGGSTAPQLKYIHTELGRHALDQESGLNFHQTSFQSLYGDTLGPATSEGTTWSFHNLIDLDVKFNMDVKKIIPSSELLQLQKLEKIHVEYSDKVEEVFETALEAAGRNGNSGCGSGFDEPSQTTTTTTVVNLPNLREMKLWYLNCLRYIWKSNQWTAFEFPSLTRVEISVCNRLEHVFTSSMVGSLLQLQELHISQCKLMEEVIVKDADVSVEEDKEKESDGKTNKEILVLPRLKSLILERLPCLMGFSLGKEDFSF
;
A
#
# COMPACT_ATOMS: atom_id res chain seq x y z
N ALA A 1 -37.88 -2.10 3.56
CA ALA A 1 -36.88 -1.05 3.29
C ALA A 1 -36.47 -1.15 1.83
N LEU A 2 -36.39 -0.03 1.11
CA LEU A 2 -35.96 -0.02 -0.29
C LEU A 2 -34.53 -0.56 -0.38
N SER A 3 -34.32 -1.61 -1.18
CA SER A 3 -33.00 -2.27 -1.32
C SER A 3 -32.06 -1.54 -2.28
N SER A 4 -32.58 -0.57 -3.04
CA SER A 4 -31.89 0.23 -4.05
C SER A 4 -32.28 1.72 -3.98
N VAL A 5 -31.38 2.60 -4.40
CA VAL A 5 -31.61 4.07 -4.38
C VAL A 5 -32.26 4.56 -5.67
N ILE A 6 -31.82 4.05 -6.82
CA ILE A 6 -32.33 4.47 -8.12
C ILE A 6 -32.95 3.25 -8.82
N PRO A 7 -34.30 3.19 -8.90
CA PRO A 7 -34.97 2.20 -9.73
C PRO A 7 -34.52 2.29 -11.19
N CYS A 8 -34.40 1.16 -11.89
CA CYS A 8 -33.86 1.12 -13.26
C CYS A 8 -34.61 2.05 -14.23
N TYR A 9 -35.93 2.18 -14.05
CA TYR A 9 -36.79 3.05 -14.88
C TYR A 9 -36.54 4.55 -14.62
N ALA A 10 -36.11 4.91 -13.41
CA ALA A 10 -35.81 6.29 -13.03
C ALA A 10 -34.39 6.69 -13.47
N ALA A 11 -33.43 5.76 -13.43
CA ALA A 11 -32.05 6.00 -13.85
C ALA A 11 -31.99 6.53 -15.29
N GLY A 12 -32.72 5.92 -16.22
CA GLY A 12 -32.77 6.36 -17.63
C GLY A 12 -33.37 7.75 -17.86
N GLN A 13 -34.09 8.31 -16.89
CA GLN A 13 -34.68 9.65 -16.97
C GLN A 13 -33.79 10.72 -16.34
N MET A 14 -32.75 10.35 -15.59
CA MET A 14 -31.82 11.25 -14.90
C MET A 14 -30.74 11.81 -15.83
N GLN A 15 -31.15 12.26 -17.02
CA GLN A 15 -30.25 12.72 -18.10
C GLN A 15 -29.42 13.95 -17.72
N LYS A 16 -29.83 14.74 -16.72
CA LYS A 16 -29.08 15.93 -16.26
C LYS A 16 -28.18 15.66 -15.06
N LEU A 17 -28.23 14.46 -14.47
CA LEU A 17 -27.48 14.14 -13.25
C LEU A 17 -25.98 14.09 -13.56
N GLN A 18 -25.21 14.94 -12.88
CA GLN A 18 -23.76 15.02 -13.03
C GLN A 18 -22.99 14.58 -11.78
N VAL A 19 -23.62 14.70 -10.61
CA VAL A 19 -23.02 14.34 -9.32
C VAL A 19 -24.01 13.44 -8.60
N LEU A 20 -23.53 12.28 -8.14
CA LEU A 20 -24.28 11.39 -7.28
C LEU A 20 -23.44 11.13 -6.03
N THR A 21 -23.98 11.49 -4.88
CA THR A 21 -23.37 11.22 -3.57
C THR A 21 -24.35 10.37 -2.77
N VAL A 22 -23.86 9.24 -2.25
CA VAL A 22 -24.62 8.34 -1.38
C VAL A 22 -23.84 8.15 -0.09
N SER A 23 -24.45 8.42 1.06
CA SER A 23 -23.76 8.39 2.35
C SER A 23 -24.61 7.71 3.42
N ASP A 24 -23.98 6.84 4.21
CA ASP A 24 -24.55 6.19 5.41
C ASP A 24 -25.81 5.34 5.15
N CYS A 25 -25.98 4.85 3.92
CA CYS A 25 -27.10 3.99 3.50
C CYS A 25 -26.86 2.51 3.86
N LYS A 26 -26.88 2.15 5.15
CA LYS A 26 -26.54 0.78 5.62
C LYS A 26 -27.44 -0.35 5.09
N GLY A 27 -28.72 -0.05 4.82
CA GLY A 27 -29.68 -1.04 4.30
C GLY A 27 -29.62 -1.25 2.79
N MET A 28 -28.81 -0.46 2.08
CA MET A 28 -28.70 -0.50 0.63
C MET A 28 -27.85 -1.69 0.19
N LYS A 29 -28.36 -2.47 -0.77
CA LYS A 29 -27.66 -3.61 -1.35
C LYS A 29 -27.14 -3.34 -2.75
N GLU A 30 -27.82 -2.47 -3.49
CA GLU A 30 -27.44 -2.04 -4.84
C GLU A 30 -27.68 -0.54 -4.97
N VAL A 31 -26.78 0.19 -5.64
CA VAL A 31 -27.01 1.62 -5.93
C VAL A 31 -28.13 1.78 -6.96
N PHE A 32 -28.11 0.91 -7.96
CA PHE A 32 -29.06 0.86 -9.07
C PHE A 32 -29.82 -0.46 -9.03
N GLU A 33 -31.15 -0.40 -9.12
CA GLU A 33 -31.96 -1.61 -9.13
C GLU A 33 -31.70 -2.43 -10.40
N THR A 34 -31.29 -3.68 -10.24
CA THR A 34 -31.26 -4.66 -11.33
C THR A 34 -32.57 -5.46 -11.32
N GLN A 35 -33.27 -5.62 -12.46
CA GLN A 35 -34.60 -6.28 -12.50
C GLN A 35 -34.56 -7.81 -12.36
N LEU A 36 -33.58 -8.36 -11.62
CA LEU A 36 -33.44 -9.79 -11.36
C LEU A 36 -34.33 -10.23 -10.19
N ARG A 37 -35.65 -10.06 -10.33
CA ARG A 37 -36.60 -10.76 -9.45
C ARG A 37 -37.86 -11.19 -10.19
N ARG A 38 -37.76 -12.27 -10.98
CA ARG A 38 -38.94 -13.11 -11.24
C ARG A 38 -39.36 -13.73 -9.92
N SER A 39 -40.36 -13.12 -9.29
CA SER A 39 -41.06 -13.71 -8.16
C SER A 39 -41.57 -15.09 -8.58
N SER A 40 -40.95 -16.15 -8.06
CA SER A 40 -41.50 -17.50 -8.09
C SER A 40 -42.76 -17.54 -7.24
N ASN A 41 -43.87 -17.10 -7.81
CA ASN A 41 -45.19 -17.40 -7.29
C ASN A 41 -46.02 -18.00 -8.43
N LYS A 42 -45.69 -19.26 -8.78
CA LYS A 42 -46.60 -20.13 -9.53
C LYS A 42 -47.78 -20.44 -8.62
N ASN A 43 -48.75 -19.53 -8.54
CA ASN A 43 -50.12 -19.84 -8.16
C ASN A 43 -51.02 -18.62 -8.36
N ARG A 44 -51.41 -18.33 -9.60
CA ARG A 44 -52.78 -17.90 -9.89
C ARG A 44 -53.23 -18.50 -11.22
N LYS A 45 -54.39 -19.14 -11.13
CA LYS A 45 -55.12 -19.83 -12.19
C LYS A 45 -55.42 -18.89 -13.35
N SER A 46 -55.49 -19.49 -14.53
CA SER A 46 -56.12 -18.99 -15.74
C SER A 46 -57.45 -18.28 -15.45
N GLY A 47 -57.62 -17.10 -16.04
CA GLY A 47 -58.85 -16.32 -16.09
C GLY A 47 -58.60 -15.11 -16.99
N GLY A 48 -59.23 -15.10 -18.16
CA GLY A 48 -59.01 -14.09 -19.20
C GLY A 48 -59.59 -12.73 -18.83
N ASP A 49 -58.94 -11.68 -19.34
CA ASP A 49 -59.58 -10.39 -19.63
C ASP A 49 -58.74 -9.64 -20.67
N GLU A 50 -59.37 -9.29 -21.79
CA GLU A 50 -58.84 -8.40 -22.80
C GLU A 50 -59.01 -6.96 -22.30
N GLY A 51 -57.95 -6.39 -21.73
CA GLY A 51 -58.00 -5.06 -21.11
C GLY A 51 -56.70 -4.30 -21.31
N ASN A 52 -56.74 -3.36 -22.25
CA ASN A 52 -55.76 -2.35 -22.61
C ASN A 52 -54.89 -1.83 -21.43
N GLY A 53 -53.56 -1.98 -21.55
CA GLY A 53 -52.61 -1.50 -20.55
C GLY A 53 -51.25 -2.19 -20.62
N GLY A 54 -50.70 -2.36 -21.82
CA GLY A 54 -49.35 -2.87 -21.98
C GLY A 54 -48.34 -1.89 -21.38
N ILE A 55 -47.92 -2.14 -20.14
CA ILE A 55 -46.69 -1.57 -19.58
C ILE A 55 -45.60 -1.82 -20.64
N PRO A 56 -44.88 -0.79 -21.11
CA PRO A 56 -43.86 -1.01 -22.13
C PRO A 56 -42.87 -2.02 -21.56
N ARG A 57 -42.78 -3.19 -22.22
CA ARG A 57 -41.72 -4.17 -22.01
C ARG A 57 -40.42 -3.50 -22.48
N VAL A 58 -39.85 -2.65 -21.63
CA VAL A 58 -38.52 -2.09 -21.85
C VAL A 58 -37.54 -3.19 -21.47
N ASN A 59 -36.99 -3.83 -22.48
CA ASN A 59 -36.04 -4.93 -22.38
C ASN A 59 -34.64 -4.48 -21.92
N ASN A 60 -34.54 -3.49 -21.03
CA ASN A 60 -33.27 -2.85 -20.72
C ASN A 60 -32.96 -2.97 -19.22
N ASN A 61 -32.18 -4.00 -18.88
CA ASN A 61 -31.34 -4.01 -17.67
C ASN A 61 -30.22 -2.95 -17.72
N VAL A 62 -30.30 -1.97 -18.64
CA VAL A 62 -29.23 -1.03 -18.91
C VAL A 62 -29.48 0.25 -18.14
N ILE A 63 -28.70 0.44 -17.08
CA ILE A 63 -28.65 1.69 -16.32
C ILE A 63 -27.98 2.75 -17.21
N MET A 64 -28.69 3.85 -17.49
CA MET A 64 -28.21 4.92 -18.37
C MET A 64 -27.95 6.20 -17.55
N LEU A 65 -26.70 6.47 -17.21
CA LEU A 65 -26.27 7.72 -16.57
C LEU A 65 -25.27 8.48 -17.44
N PRO A 66 -25.69 8.92 -18.64
CA PRO A 66 -24.78 9.39 -19.67
C PRO A 66 -24.01 10.67 -19.32
N ASN A 67 -24.45 11.42 -18.30
CA ASN A 67 -23.85 12.69 -17.91
C ASN A 67 -23.22 12.68 -16.50
N LEU A 68 -23.18 11.52 -15.83
CA LEU A 68 -22.57 11.42 -14.51
C LEU A 68 -21.07 11.66 -14.61
N LYS A 69 -20.58 12.63 -13.83
CA LYS A 69 -19.17 13.05 -13.76
C LYS A 69 -18.53 12.66 -12.44
N ILE A 70 -19.26 12.75 -11.34
CA ILE A 70 -18.74 12.48 -10.00
C ILE A 70 -19.66 11.47 -9.33
N LEU A 71 -19.08 10.36 -8.88
CA LEU A 71 -19.75 9.40 -8.01
C LEU A 71 -19.00 9.29 -6.70
N GLU A 72 -19.71 9.54 -5.61
CA GLU A 72 -19.18 9.41 -4.26
C GLU A 72 -20.07 8.50 -3.41
N ILE A 73 -19.50 7.47 -2.80
CA ILE A 73 -20.20 6.54 -1.92
C ILE A 73 -19.45 6.44 -0.59
N ARG A 74 -20.13 6.72 0.53
CA ARG A 74 -19.54 6.66 1.88
C ARG A 74 -20.41 5.85 2.84
N GLY A 75 -19.79 5.02 3.68
CA GLY A 75 -20.49 4.36 4.81
C GLY A 75 -21.63 3.41 4.42
N CYS A 76 -21.64 2.89 3.19
CA CYS A 76 -22.70 2.01 2.68
C CYS A 76 -22.33 0.53 2.87
N GLY A 77 -22.43 0.04 4.12
CA GLY A 77 -21.92 -1.28 4.50
C GLY A 77 -22.59 -2.50 3.84
N GLY A 78 -23.81 -2.37 3.30
CA GLY A 78 -24.53 -3.46 2.63
C GLY A 78 -24.25 -3.61 1.13
N LEU A 79 -23.52 -2.68 0.52
CA LEU A 79 -23.17 -2.74 -0.90
C LEU A 79 -22.06 -3.75 -1.15
N GLU A 80 -22.30 -4.71 -2.02
CA GLU A 80 -21.26 -5.62 -2.52
C GLU A 80 -20.64 -5.15 -3.85
N HIS A 81 -21.38 -4.34 -4.61
CA HIS A 81 -20.97 -3.75 -5.88
C HIS A 81 -21.67 -2.43 -6.18
N ILE A 82 -21.15 -1.66 -7.13
CA ILE A 82 -21.72 -0.37 -7.56
C ILE A 82 -22.37 -0.50 -8.92
N PHE A 83 -21.62 -0.97 -9.91
CA PHE A 83 -22.04 -1.06 -11.29
C PHE A 83 -22.18 -2.50 -11.72
N THR A 84 -23.08 -2.75 -12.66
CA THR A 84 -23.01 -3.96 -13.48
C THR A 84 -22.23 -3.68 -14.76
N PHE A 85 -21.73 -4.73 -15.42
CA PHE A 85 -20.97 -4.60 -16.66
C PHE A 85 -21.77 -3.89 -17.76
N SER A 86 -23.08 -4.10 -17.84
CA SER A 86 -23.97 -3.44 -18.80
C SER A 86 -24.07 -1.92 -18.58
N ALA A 87 -23.89 -1.43 -17.35
CA ALA A 87 -23.95 0.00 -17.02
C ALA A 87 -22.73 0.79 -17.52
N LEU A 88 -21.59 0.12 -17.78
CA LEU A 88 -20.32 0.77 -18.11
C LEU A 88 -20.38 1.62 -19.38
N GLU A 89 -21.19 1.21 -20.36
CA GLU A 89 -21.34 1.96 -21.63
C GLU A 89 -21.92 3.36 -21.42
N SER A 90 -22.67 3.58 -20.34
CA SER A 90 -23.27 4.87 -20.01
C SER A 90 -22.34 5.80 -19.21
N LEU A 91 -21.28 5.28 -18.60
CA LEU A 91 -20.43 6.03 -17.65
C LEU A 91 -19.24 6.74 -18.32
N ARG A 92 -19.34 7.01 -19.63
CA ARG A 92 -18.23 7.63 -20.41
C ARG A 92 -17.88 9.05 -19.96
N GLN A 93 -18.76 9.71 -19.20
CA GLN A 93 -18.53 11.06 -18.68
C GLN A 93 -17.93 11.10 -17.27
N LEU A 94 -17.77 9.94 -16.63
CA LEU A 94 -17.28 9.85 -15.26
C LEU A 94 -15.84 10.37 -15.18
N GLN A 95 -15.59 11.25 -14.23
CA GLN A 95 -14.32 11.95 -13.97
C GLN A 95 -13.73 11.57 -12.62
N GLU A 96 -14.58 11.36 -11.63
CA GLU A 96 -14.19 11.04 -10.26
C GLU A 96 -15.05 9.92 -9.70
N LEU A 97 -14.39 8.91 -9.16
CA LEU A 97 -15.00 7.81 -8.41
C LEU A 97 -14.39 7.75 -7.02
N LYS A 98 -15.21 7.94 -6.00
CA LYS A 98 -14.79 7.94 -4.61
C LYS A 98 -15.64 6.98 -3.78
N ILE A 99 -14.99 6.03 -3.10
CA ILE A 99 -15.66 5.01 -2.29
C ILE A 99 -14.94 4.91 -0.94
N GLU A 100 -15.66 5.19 0.15
CA GLU A 100 -15.08 5.20 1.50
C GLU A 100 -15.94 4.39 2.49
N GLY A 101 -15.30 3.56 3.32
CA GLY A 101 -15.96 2.91 4.46
C GLY A 101 -17.14 2.00 4.09
N CYS A 102 -17.11 1.41 2.89
CA CYS A 102 -18.13 0.45 2.43
C CYS A 102 -17.64 -0.98 2.69
N TYR A 103 -17.85 -1.46 3.92
CA TYR A 103 -17.23 -2.70 4.41
C TYR A 103 -17.64 -3.98 3.69
N GLY A 104 -18.84 -4.03 3.09
CA GLY A 104 -19.31 -5.18 2.30
C GLY A 104 -18.87 -5.20 0.85
N MET A 105 -18.15 -4.16 0.39
CA MET A 105 -17.79 -3.99 -1.03
C MET A 105 -16.79 -5.07 -1.45
N LYS A 106 -17.19 -5.93 -2.39
CA LYS A 106 -16.34 -7.00 -2.93
C LYS A 106 -15.72 -6.63 -4.26
N VAL A 107 -16.50 -5.97 -5.13
CA VAL A 107 -16.10 -5.54 -6.48
C VAL A 107 -16.74 -4.22 -6.82
N ILE A 108 -16.08 -3.37 -7.61
CA ILE A 108 -16.72 -2.11 -8.05
C ILE A 108 -17.71 -2.39 -9.19
N VAL A 109 -17.30 -3.25 -10.12
CA VAL A 109 -18.09 -3.66 -11.28
C VAL A 109 -18.37 -5.16 -11.20
N LYS A 110 -19.66 -5.53 -11.22
CA LYS A 110 -20.14 -6.90 -11.26
C LYS A 110 -20.37 -7.36 -12.70
N LYS A 111 -19.86 -8.54 -13.06
CA LYS A 111 -20.21 -9.20 -14.32
C LYS A 111 -21.60 -9.83 -14.18
N GLU A 112 -22.47 -9.60 -15.17
CA GLU A 112 -23.75 -10.29 -15.27
C GLU A 112 -23.51 -11.67 -15.93
N GLU A 113 -24.08 -12.73 -15.37
CA GLU A 113 -24.03 -14.07 -15.97
C GLU A 113 -24.97 -14.09 -17.18
N ASP A 114 -24.47 -14.51 -18.34
CA ASP A 114 -25.30 -14.71 -19.53
C ASP A 114 -26.31 -15.84 -19.24
N GLU A 115 -27.59 -15.64 -19.58
CA GLU A 115 -28.73 -16.50 -19.21
C GLU A 115 -28.74 -17.93 -19.82
N TYR A 116 -27.58 -18.49 -20.22
CA TYR A 116 -27.46 -19.83 -20.78
C TYR A 116 -26.30 -20.63 -20.14
N GLY A 117 -26.55 -21.27 -18.99
CA GLY A 117 -25.83 -22.44 -18.44
C GLY A 117 -24.38 -22.21 -17.99
N GLU A 118 -23.88 -22.72 -16.88
CA GLU A 118 -24.16 -24.00 -16.23
C GLU A 118 -24.11 -23.86 -14.71
N GLN A 119 -24.94 -24.65 -14.04
CA GLN A 119 -24.84 -24.94 -12.62
C GLN A 119 -23.46 -25.55 -12.33
N GLN A 120 -22.59 -24.83 -11.62
CA GLN A 120 -21.57 -25.50 -10.82
C GLN A 120 -22.02 -25.48 -9.37
N THR A 121 -22.69 -26.58 -9.05
CA THR A 121 -23.02 -27.05 -7.71
C THR A 121 -21.78 -27.20 -6.85
N THR A 122 -21.98 -26.83 -5.60
CA THR A 122 -21.20 -27.16 -4.40
C THR A 122 -20.78 -28.63 -4.27
N THR A 123 -19.61 -28.81 -3.63
CA THR A 123 -19.19 -29.90 -2.71
C THR A 123 -18.83 -31.33 -3.20
N THR A 124 -17.65 -31.77 -2.70
CA THR A 124 -17.20 -33.13 -2.29
C THR A 124 -16.63 -34.16 -3.30
N THR A 125 -15.33 -34.47 -3.10
CA THR A 125 -14.66 -35.79 -3.17
C THR A 125 -14.99 -36.78 -4.30
N THR A 126 -14.00 -37.11 -5.13
CA THR A 126 -13.27 -38.41 -5.16
C THR A 126 -12.34 -38.52 -6.38
N LYS A 127 -11.26 -39.29 -6.22
CA LYS A 127 -10.26 -39.67 -7.22
C LYS A 127 -10.86 -40.39 -8.43
N GLY A 128 -10.22 -40.29 -9.60
CA GLY A 128 -10.32 -41.32 -10.64
C GLY A 128 -10.05 -40.81 -12.05
N ALA A 129 -9.07 -41.41 -12.72
CA ALA A 129 -8.59 -41.09 -14.04
C ALA A 129 -9.66 -41.21 -15.15
N SER A 130 -9.49 -40.42 -16.23
CA SER A 130 -9.29 -40.87 -17.62
C SER A 130 -9.99 -40.00 -18.69
N SER A 131 -9.21 -39.73 -19.74
CA SER A 131 -9.58 -39.54 -21.14
C SER A 131 -10.42 -38.34 -21.60
N SER A 132 -9.86 -37.71 -22.65
CA SER A 132 -10.50 -36.94 -23.72
C SER A 132 -11.13 -35.59 -23.35
N SER A 133 -10.27 -34.58 -23.18
CA SER A 133 -10.63 -33.18 -23.34
C SER A 133 -10.88 -32.87 -24.83
N SER A 134 -12.14 -33.00 -25.25
CA SER A 134 -12.66 -32.23 -26.37
C SER A 134 -12.87 -30.80 -25.87
N SER A 135 -11.85 -29.97 -26.09
CA SER A 135 -11.87 -28.54 -25.81
C SER A 135 -12.88 -27.83 -26.73
N SER A 136 -14.14 -27.81 -26.32
CA SER A 136 -15.11 -26.82 -26.80
C SER A 136 -14.88 -25.52 -26.03
N SER A 137 -13.91 -24.75 -26.51
CA SER A 137 -13.65 -23.38 -26.06
C SER A 137 -14.85 -22.49 -26.41
N SER A 138 -15.75 -22.27 -25.45
CA SER A 138 -16.69 -21.16 -25.49
C SER A 138 -15.91 -19.85 -25.35
N SER A 139 -15.52 -19.28 -26.50
CA SER A 139 -14.80 -18.02 -26.58
C SER A 139 -15.71 -16.87 -26.14
N SER A 140 -15.71 -16.55 -24.84
CA SER A 140 -16.22 -15.26 -24.39
C SER A 140 -15.39 -14.17 -25.09
N SER A 141 -15.98 -13.43 -26.02
CA SER A 141 -15.30 -12.36 -26.76
C SER A 141 -14.76 -11.34 -25.76
N LYS A 142 -13.43 -11.17 -25.66
CA LYS A 142 -12.81 -10.12 -24.83
C LYS A 142 -13.28 -8.76 -25.34
N LYS A 143 -14.01 -8.00 -24.52
CA LYS A 143 -14.42 -6.62 -24.82
C LYS A 143 -13.41 -5.64 -24.24
N VAL A 144 -13.22 -4.52 -24.92
CA VAL A 144 -12.43 -3.39 -24.42
C VAL A 144 -13.37 -2.35 -23.83
N VAL A 145 -13.20 -2.06 -22.55
CA VAL A 145 -13.94 -1.01 -21.83
C VAL A 145 -13.06 0.23 -21.73
N VAL A 146 -13.61 1.40 -22.07
CA VAL A 146 -12.88 2.66 -22.04
C VAL A 146 -13.57 3.65 -21.11
N PHE A 147 -12.82 4.19 -20.15
CA PHE A 147 -13.21 5.33 -19.32
C PHE A 147 -12.46 6.58 -19.81
N PRO A 148 -12.98 7.31 -20.81
CA PRO A 148 -12.21 8.33 -21.51
C PRO A 148 -11.96 9.60 -20.68
N ARG A 149 -12.68 9.80 -19.58
CA ARG A 149 -12.64 11.02 -18.77
C ARG A 149 -12.31 10.80 -17.30
N LEU A 150 -12.16 9.55 -16.86
CA LEU A 150 -11.93 9.22 -15.45
C LEU A 150 -10.50 9.64 -15.08
N LYS A 151 -10.40 10.63 -14.19
CA LYS A 151 -9.14 11.23 -13.73
C LYS A 151 -8.73 10.70 -12.36
N SER A 152 -9.70 10.56 -11.46
CA SER A 152 -9.44 10.17 -10.09
C SER A 152 -10.28 8.97 -9.64
N ILE A 153 -9.61 8.00 -9.02
CA ILE A 153 -10.21 6.89 -8.27
C ILE A 153 -9.66 6.94 -6.84
N VAL A 154 -10.56 6.97 -5.86
CA VAL A 154 -10.23 6.98 -4.42
C VAL A 154 -10.99 5.87 -3.73
N LEU A 155 -10.26 4.91 -3.17
CA LEU A 155 -10.76 3.72 -2.49
C LEU A 155 -10.19 3.70 -1.07
N VAL A 156 -11.03 3.88 -0.05
CA VAL A 156 -10.58 3.97 1.34
C VAL A 156 -11.40 3.06 2.23
N ASN A 157 -10.73 2.24 3.04
CA ASN A 157 -11.35 1.40 4.06
C ASN A 157 -12.41 0.44 3.48
N LEU A 158 -11.99 -0.37 2.51
CA LEU A 158 -12.80 -1.39 1.82
C LEU A 158 -12.18 -2.78 2.08
N PRO A 159 -12.37 -3.37 3.28
CA PRO A 159 -11.68 -4.58 3.72
C PRO A 159 -11.97 -5.82 2.86
N GLU A 160 -13.14 -5.87 2.23
CA GLU A 160 -13.58 -7.01 1.40
C GLU A 160 -13.30 -6.81 -0.10
N LEU A 161 -12.75 -5.66 -0.51
CA LEU A 161 -12.58 -5.34 -1.93
C LEU A 161 -11.44 -6.17 -2.54
N GLU A 162 -11.77 -7.02 -3.51
CA GLU A 162 -10.82 -7.90 -4.18
C GLU A 162 -10.22 -7.25 -5.44
N CYS A 163 -11.04 -6.56 -6.24
CA CYS A 163 -10.60 -5.87 -7.47
C CYS A 163 -11.64 -4.87 -7.99
N PHE A 164 -11.28 -4.10 -9.02
CA PHE A 164 -12.22 -3.22 -9.73
C PHE A 164 -13.24 -4.03 -10.54
N PHE A 165 -12.80 -5.08 -11.23
CA PHE A 165 -13.64 -5.96 -12.05
C PHE A 165 -13.02 -7.38 -12.21
N LEU A 166 -13.80 -8.43 -11.90
CA LEU A 166 -13.35 -9.83 -12.00
C LEU A 166 -13.30 -10.39 -13.43
N GLY A 167 -13.99 -9.78 -14.41
CA GLY A 167 -14.01 -10.33 -15.76
C GLY A 167 -12.71 -10.11 -16.53
N MET A 168 -12.50 -10.95 -17.54
CA MET A 168 -11.30 -10.95 -18.40
C MET A 168 -11.32 -9.87 -19.51
N ASN A 169 -12.03 -8.76 -19.29
CA ASN A 169 -12.11 -7.65 -20.24
C ASN A 169 -10.96 -6.65 -20.00
N GLU A 170 -10.50 -6.01 -21.07
CA GLU A 170 -9.42 -5.02 -21.01
C GLU A 170 -9.99 -3.65 -20.65
N PHE A 171 -9.38 -2.94 -19.69
CA PHE A 171 -9.79 -1.60 -19.28
C PHE A 171 -8.79 -0.54 -19.71
N ARG A 172 -9.26 0.49 -20.43
CA ARG A 172 -8.43 1.64 -20.83
C ARG A 172 -8.88 2.90 -20.09
N LEU A 173 -7.95 3.49 -19.34
CA LEU A 173 -8.14 4.68 -18.52
C LEU A 173 -7.17 5.80 -18.98
N PRO A 174 -7.36 6.36 -20.19
CA PRO A 174 -6.39 7.28 -20.82
C PRO A 174 -6.15 8.58 -20.05
N SER A 175 -7.05 8.98 -19.15
CA SER A 175 -6.97 10.24 -18.39
C SER A 175 -6.73 10.04 -16.89
N LEU A 176 -6.56 8.81 -16.42
CA LEU A 176 -6.39 8.55 -15.00
C LEU A 176 -5.02 9.06 -14.54
N ASP A 177 -5.01 10.01 -13.62
CA ASP A 177 -3.82 10.65 -13.07
C ASP A 177 -3.65 10.39 -11.57
N LYS A 178 -4.75 10.09 -10.86
CA LYS A 178 -4.79 9.93 -9.41
C LYS A 178 -5.50 8.64 -9.01
N LEU A 179 -4.74 7.72 -8.42
CA LEU A 179 -5.25 6.51 -7.78
C LEU A 179 -4.83 6.48 -6.31
N ILE A 180 -5.81 6.46 -5.40
CA ILE A 180 -5.61 6.32 -3.95
C ILE A 180 -6.28 5.03 -3.49
N ILE A 181 -5.54 4.16 -2.81
CA ILE A 181 -6.04 2.90 -2.25
C ILE A 181 -5.51 2.73 -0.83
N GLU A 182 -6.35 2.99 0.17
CA GLU A 182 -5.99 2.94 1.58
C GLU A 182 -6.85 1.90 2.31
N LYS A 183 -6.26 1.05 3.15
CA LYS A 183 -6.99 0.04 3.94
C LYS A 183 -7.90 -0.87 3.10
N CYS A 184 -7.36 -1.41 2.00
CA CYS A 184 -8.01 -2.37 1.10
C CYS A 184 -7.17 -3.66 0.96
N PRO A 185 -7.00 -4.45 2.04
CA PRO A 185 -6.01 -5.53 2.14
C PRO A 185 -6.22 -6.70 1.17
N LYS A 186 -7.46 -6.93 0.68
CA LYS A 186 -7.73 -8.01 -0.29
C LYS A 186 -7.49 -7.60 -1.74
N MET A 187 -7.22 -6.32 -2.01
CA MET A 187 -7.07 -5.83 -3.38
C MET A 187 -5.67 -6.12 -3.90
N MET A 188 -5.54 -7.23 -4.64
CA MET A 188 -4.26 -7.66 -5.26
C MET A 188 -4.11 -7.17 -6.70
N VAL A 189 -5.22 -6.99 -7.42
CA VAL A 189 -5.25 -6.69 -8.86
C VAL A 189 -6.28 -5.62 -9.15
N PHE A 190 -6.03 -4.74 -10.12
CA PHE A 190 -7.06 -3.78 -10.57
C PHE A 190 -8.13 -4.53 -11.36
N THR A 191 -7.75 -5.24 -12.43
CA THR A 191 -8.63 -6.09 -13.24
C THR A 191 -7.92 -7.38 -13.66
N ALA A 192 -8.66 -8.47 -13.79
CA ALA A 192 -8.10 -9.75 -14.26
C ALA A 192 -7.77 -9.72 -15.78
N GLY A 193 -8.55 -8.97 -16.57
CA GLY A 193 -8.36 -8.84 -18.02
C GLY A 193 -7.30 -7.83 -18.47
N GLY A 194 -6.55 -7.25 -17.53
CA GLY A 194 -5.55 -6.22 -17.81
C GLY A 194 -6.14 -4.81 -17.85
N SER A 195 -5.30 -3.83 -17.54
CA SER A 195 -5.67 -2.41 -17.54
C SER A 195 -4.54 -1.54 -18.08
N THR A 196 -4.87 -0.43 -18.75
CA THR A 196 -3.89 0.51 -19.30
C THR A 196 -4.24 1.94 -18.86
N ALA A 197 -3.33 2.60 -18.15
CA ALA A 197 -3.50 3.97 -17.64
C ALA A 197 -2.23 4.80 -17.92
N PRO A 198 -2.03 5.30 -19.16
CA PRO A 198 -0.76 5.86 -19.62
C PRO A 198 -0.33 7.16 -18.90
N GLN A 199 -1.25 7.85 -18.23
CA GLN A 199 -0.95 9.07 -17.48
C GLN A 199 -0.69 8.81 -15.99
N LEU A 200 -0.99 7.60 -15.50
CA LEU A 200 -0.85 7.24 -14.10
C LEU A 200 0.61 6.89 -13.81
N LYS A 201 1.28 7.73 -13.03
CA LYS A 201 2.69 7.55 -12.65
C LYS A 201 2.87 6.94 -11.26
N TYR A 202 1.94 7.23 -10.36
CA TYR A 202 2.04 6.85 -8.95
C TYR A 202 0.70 6.34 -8.41
N ILE A 203 0.76 5.42 -7.47
CA ILE A 203 -0.36 4.97 -6.63
C ILE A 203 -0.10 5.49 -5.21
N HIS A 204 -1.11 6.07 -4.58
CA HIS A 204 -1.03 6.44 -3.17
C HIS A 204 -1.70 5.36 -2.33
N THR A 205 -1.00 4.90 -1.30
CA THR A 205 -1.42 3.88 -0.35
C THR A 205 -1.36 4.44 1.06
N GLU A 206 -1.70 3.61 2.05
CA GLU A 206 -1.57 3.97 3.47
C GLU A 206 -0.11 4.18 3.93
N LEU A 207 0.85 3.60 3.20
CA LEU A 207 2.28 3.79 3.46
C LEU A 207 2.83 5.02 2.74
N GLY A 208 2.22 5.43 1.63
CA GLY A 208 2.61 6.62 0.88
C GLY A 208 2.57 6.41 -0.64
N ARG A 209 3.50 7.00 -1.38
CA ARG A 209 3.50 7.00 -2.85
C ARG A 209 4.37 5.89 -3.40
N HIS A 210 3.77 5.04 -4.24
CA HIS A 210 4.46 3.98 -4.96
C HIS A 210 4.52 4.29 -6.47
N ALA A 211 5.66 4.02 -7.09
CA ALA A 211 5.79 4.04 -8.55
C ALA A 211 5.06 2.84 -9.17
N LEU A 212 4.45 3.05 -10.35
CA LEU A 212 4.01 1.95 -11.18
C LEU A 212 5.20 1.44 -12.01
N ASP A 213 5.76 0.29 -11.65
CA ASP A 213 6.64 -0.45 -12.53
C ASP A 213 5.90 -1.59 -13.25
N GLN A 214 6.55 -2.15 -14.27
CA GLN A 214 5.95 -3.10 -15.19
C GLN A 214 5.67 -4.48 -14.56
N GLU A 215 6.13 -4.71 -13.33
CA GLU A 215 6.11 -6.03 -12.68
C GLU A 215 5.24 -6.10 -11.41
N SER A 216 4.87 -4.98 -10.76
CA SER A 216 4.27 -5.09 -9.41
C SER A 216 3.26 -4.01 -8.96
N GLY A 217 2.50 -3.39 -9.87
CA GLY A 217 1.40 -2.47 -9.51
C GLY A 217 0.06 -2.85 -10.15
N LEU A 218 -0.82 -3.56 -9.42
CA LEU A 218 -2.23 -3.83 -9.76
C LEU A 218 -2.54 -4.26 -11.23
N ASN A 219 -1.58 -4.83 -11.96
CA ASN A 219 -1.68 -5.18 -13.38
C ASN A 219 -1.98 -4.01 -14.34
N PHE A 220 -1.56 -2.78 -13.99
CA PHE A 220 -1.52 -1.71 -14.99
C PHE A 220 -0.39 -1.98 -15.98
N HIS A 221 -0.67 -1.90 -17.28
CA HIS A 221 0.25 -2.15 -18.39
C HIS A 221 0.66 -3.62 -18.63
N GLN A 222 -0.07 -4.59 -18.06
CA GLN A 222 0.06 -6.03 -18.38
C GLN A 222 -1.19 -6.53 -19.14
N THR A 223 -0.98 -7.31 -20.22
CA THR A 223 -2.07 -7.76 -21.12
C THR A 223 -2.64 -9.15 -20.82
N SER A 224 -2.18 -9.82 -19.77
CA SER A 224 -2.72 -11.12 -19.35
C SER A 224 -2.07 -11.55 -18.04
N PHE A 225 -2.82 -11.55 -16.94
CA PHE A 225 -2.40 -12.28 -15.75
C PHE A 225 -2.67 -13.77 -15.98
N GLN A 226 -1.62 -14.58 -16.04
CA GLN A 226 -1.74 -16.02 -16.14
C GLN A 226 -2.11 -16.55 -14.75
N SER A 227 -3.39 -16.90 -14.56
CA SER A 227 -3.96 -17.65 -13.44
C SER A 227 -3.99 -16.96 -12.06
N LEU A 228 -5.19 -16.53 -11.65
CA LEU A 228 -5.58 -16.34 -10.23
C LEU A 228 -5.54 -17.65 -9.40
N TYR A 229 -5.07 -18.76 -9.98
CA TYR A 229 -5.04 -20.11 -9.40
C TYR A 229 -3.77 -20.87 -9.80
N GLY A 230 -2.59 -20.24 -9.71
CA GLY A 230 -1.30 -20.88 -9.93
C GLY A 230 -0.30 -20.48 -8.84
N ASP A 231 0.40 -21.48 -8.30
CA ASP A 231 1.30 -21.47 -7.13
C ASP A 231 2.50 -20.52 -7.18
N THR A 232 2.31 -19.24 -7.48
CA THR A 232 3.40 -18.25 -7.45
C THR A 232 2.89 -16.90 -6.94
N LEU A 233 2.33 -16.93 -5.73
CA LEU A 233 2.34 -15.75 -4.90
C LEU A 233 3.81 -15.51 -4.51
N GLY A 234 4.45 -14.49 -5.11
CA GLY A 234 5.65 -13.89 -4.51
C GLY A 234 5.35 -13.55 -3.04
N PRO A 235 6.38 -13.55 -2.16
CA PRO A 235 6.21 -13.79 -0.74
C PRO A 235 5.09 -12.91 -0.20
N ALA A 236 4.01 -13.56 0.22
CA ALA A 236 3.11 -12.95 1.17
C ALA A 236 4.01 -12.54 2.35
N THR A 237 4.31 -11.24 2.45
CA THR A 237 4.67 -10.68 3.73
C THR A 237 3.57 -11.13 4.69
N SER A 238 3.93 -11.64 5.86
CA SER A 238 3.05 -12.37 6.78
C SER A 238 1.86 -11.58 7.34
N GLU A 239 1.60 -10.39 6.80
CA GLU A 239 0.44 -9.54 7.06
C GLU A 239 -0.01 -8.96 5.72
N GLY A 240 -1.26 -9.22 5.34
CA GLY A 240 -1.83 -9.02 4.00
C GLY A 240 -1.82 -7.57 3.49
N THR A 241 -0.65 -7.08 3.10
CA THR A 241 -0.45 -5.74 2.56
C THR A 241 0.12 -5.88 1.17
N THR A 242 -0.66 -5.49 0.16
CA THR A 242 -0.44 -5.80 -1.26
C THR A 242 0.55 -4.87 -1.95
N TRP A 243 1.38 -4.17 -1.17
CA TRP A 243 2.23 -3.09 -1.63
C TRP A 243 3.70 -3.40 -1.32
N SER A 244 4.49 -3.58 -2.37
CA SER A 244 5.92 -3.84 -2.26
C SER A 244 6.69 -2.57 -1.93
N PHE A 245 7.63 -2.66 -0.97
CA PHE A 245 8.55 -1.57 -0.62
C PHE A 245 9.52 -1.24 -1.78
N HIS A 246 9.72 -2.15 -2.74
CA HIS A 246 10.54 -1.93 -3.94
C HIS A 246 10.13 -0.71 -4.78
N ASN A 247 8.85 -0.36 -4.73
CA ASN A 247 8.27 0.74 -5.50
C ASN A 247 8.00 1.99 -4.69
N LEU A 248 8.29 1.97 -3.39
CA LEU A 248 8.02 3.11 -2.52
C LEU A 248 8.94 4.28 -2.88
N ILE A 249 8.34 5.40 -3.27
CA ILE A 249 9.02 6.67 -3.59
C ILE A 249 8.94 7.62 -2.40
N ASP A 250 7.77 7.71 -1.77
CA ASP A 250 7.60 8.53 -0.58
C ASP A 250 6.87 7.73 0.48
N LEU A 251 7.50 7.56 1.63
CA LEU A 251 6.84 7.06 2.83
C LEU A 251 6.11 8.25 3.47
N ASP A 252 4.78 8.23 3.54
CA ASP A 252 3.96 9.27 4.15
C ASP A 252 2.97 8.64 5.13
N VAL A 253 3.41 8.49 6.38
CA VAL A 253 2.64 7.83 7.44
C VAL A 253 2.07 8.90 8.37
N LYS A 254 0.75 9.05 8.37
CA LYS A 254 0.04 10.01 9.23
C LYS A 254 -0.96 9.31 10.14
N PHE A 255 -1.00 9.73 11.41
CA PHE A 255 -1.96 9.22 12.39
C PHE A 255 -1.91 7.69 12.57
N ASN A 256 -0.73 7.08 12.44
CA ASN A 256 -0.57 5.64 12.64
C ASN A 256 -0.45 5.34 14.14
N MET A 257 -1.50 4.72 14.68
CA MET A 257 -1.63 4.46 16.11
C MET A 257 -1.41 2.99 16.47
N ASP A 258 -1.10 2.10 15.52
CA ASP A 258 -1.07 0.65 15.77
C ASP A 258 0.31 0.03 15.54
N VAL A 259 1.18 0.70 14.78
CA VAL A 259 2.48 0.19 14.41
C VAL A 259 3.58 0.77 15.32
N LYS A 260 4.44 -0.12 15.83
CA LYS A 260 5.65 0.27 16.58
C LYS A 260 6.87 0.49 15.69
N LYS A 261 6.96 -0.27 14.60
CA LYS A 261 8.09 -0.31 13.67
C LYS A 261 7.56 -0.10 12.26
N ILE A 262 7.93 0.99 11.60
CA ILE A 262 7.30 1.36 10.32
C ILE A 262 7.80 0.46 9.18
N ILE A 263 9.11 0.31 9.06
CA ILE A 263 9.75 -0.49 8.02
C ILE A 263 10.40 -1.71 8.67
N PRO A 264 9.94 -2.94 8.36
CA PRO A 264 10.56 -4.16 8.85
C PRO A 264 11.98 -4.37 8.30
N SER A 265 12.81 -5.10 9.03
CA SER A 265 14.21 -5.34 8.62
C SER A 265 14.31 -6.12 7.30
N SER A 266 13.32 -6.95 6.98
CA SER A 266 13.25 -7.72 5.72
C SER A 266 13.09 -6.84 4.48
N GLU A 267 12.60 -5.61 4.64
CA GLU A 267 12.22 -4.71 3.55
C GLU A 267 13.26 -3.61 3.29
N LEU A 268 14.24 -3.44 4.19
CA LEU A 268 15.22 -2.33 4.13
C LEU A 268 15.97 -2.26 2.80
N LEU A 269 16.41 -3.41 2.28
CA LEU A 269 17.17 -3.47 1.03
C LEU A 269 16.33 -3.15 -0.21
N GLN A 270 15.00 -3.21 -0.09
CA GLN A 270 14.07 -2.99 -1.19
C GLN A 270 13.84 -1.50 -1.48
N LEU A 271 14.16 -0.60 -0.55
CA LEU A 271 13.84 0.84 -0.60
C LEU A 271 14.73 1.66 -1.56
N GLN A 272 15.19 1.07 -2.66
CA GLN A 272 16.14 1.70 -3.58
C GLN A 272 15.56 2.93 -4.30
N LYS A 273 14.24 3.02 -4.44
CA LYS A 273 13.55 4.15 -5.07
C LYS A 273 13.05 5.20 -4.06
N LEU A 274 13.26 5.00 -2.76
CA LEU A 274 12.74 5.88 -1.72
C LEU A 274 13.44 7.24 -1.76
N GLU A 275 12.66 8.30 -1.93
CA GLU A 275 13.12 9.69 -2.01
C GLU A 275 12.76 10.50 -0.78
N LYS A 276 11.62 10.23 -0.14
CA LYS A 276 11.16 11.01 1.01
C LYS A 276 10.57 10.14 2.11
N ILE A 277 10.83 10.54 3.34
CA ILE A 277 10.21 9.98 4.54
C ILE A 277 9.50 11.10 5.27
N HIS A 278 8.21 10.90 5.49
CA HIS A 278 7.37 11.80 6.27
C HIS A 278 6.52 10.97 7.23
N VAL A 279 6.71 11.19 8.52
CA VAL A 279 5.94 10.50 9.56
C VAL A 279 5.41 11.54 10.54
N GLU A 280 4.10 11.59 10.71
CA GLU A 280 3.43 12.62 11.52
C GLU A 280 2.35 12.00 12.44
N TYR A 281 2.22 12.53 13.66
CA TYR A 281 1.18 12.17 14.63
C TYR A 281 1.05 10.66 14.91
N SER A 282 2.17 9.95 15.05
CA SER A 282 2.18 8.49 15.20
C SER A 282 2.84 8.08 16.53
N ASP A 283 2.09 8.23 17.63
CA ASP A 283 2.62 8.16 18.99
C ASP A 283 3.07 6.77 19.45
N LYS A 284 2.67 5.68 18.77
CA LYS A 284 3.13 4.32 19.10
C LYS A 284 4.42 3.92 18.39
N VAL A 285 4.88 4.69 17.40
CA VAL A 285 6.12 4.39 16.68
C VAL A 285 7.29 4.54 17.63
N GLU A 286 8.03 3.45 17.81
CA GLU A 286 9.26 3.37 18.61
C GLU A 286 10.51 3.41 17.70
N GLU A 287 10.41 2.86 16.47
CA GLU A 287 11.48 2.77 15.49
C GLU A 287 10.96 3.01 14.06
N VAL A 288 11.67 3.80 13.24
CA VAL A 288 11.30 4.00 11.82
C VAL A 288 11.76 2.81 10.98
N PHE A 289 13.04 2.45 11.08
CA PHE A 289 13.65 1.32 10.39
C PHE A 289 14.02 0.24 11.39
N GLU A 290 13.30 -0.88 11.37
CA GLU A 290 13.64 -2.06 12.16
C GLU A 290 14.99 -2.61 11.72
N THR A 291 15.93 -2.69 12.65
CA THR A 291 17.23 -3.33 12.41
C THR A 291 17.19 -4.82 12.73
N ALA A 292 17.87 -5.63 11.92
CA ALA A 292 17.91 -7.08 12.12
C ALA A 292 18.66 -7.43 13.41
N LEU A 293 18.00 -8.16 14.31
CA LEU A 293 18.60 -8.64 15.56
C LEU A 293 19.16 -10.05 15.36
N GLU A 294 20.40 -10.20 14.93
CA GLU A 294 21.09 -11.50 15.01
C GLU A 294 21.60 -11.73 16.43
N ALA A 295 20.70 -12.16 17.31
CA ALA A 295 21.03 -12.76 18.59
C ALA A 295 20.12 -13.97 18.87
N ALA A 296 20.03 -14.90 17.92
CA ALA A 296 19.52 -16.24 18.18
C ALA A 296 20.72 -17.21 18.21
N GLY A 297 21.36 -17.31 19.38
CA GLY A 297 22.11 -18.50 19.71
C GLY A 297 21.22 -19.73 19.47
N ARG A 298 21.69 -20.65 18.62
CA ARG A 298 21.12 -21.99 18.48
C ARG A 298 21.14 -22.69 19.85
N ASN A 299 20.11 -22.49 20.65
CA ASN A 299 19.75 -23.37 21.77
C ASN A 299 18.40 -23.99 21.48
N GLY A 300 18.35 -24.74 20.38
CA GLY A 300 17.38 -25.81 20.16
C GLY A 300 18.05 -27.13 20.53
N ASN A 301 17.77 -27.61 21.72
CA ASN A 301 18.19 -28.90 22.24
C ASN A 301 17.70 -30.03 21.30
N SER A 302 18.58 -30.56 20.45
CA SER A 302 18.39 -31.87 19.82
C SER A 302 19.77 -32.51 19.61
N GLY A 303 20.06 -33.52 20.42
CA GLY A 303 21.31 -34.25 20.34
C GLY A 303 21.43 -35.08 19.07
N CYS A 304 22.58 -34.97 18.41
CA CYS A 304 23.35 -36.10 17.90
C CYS A 304 24.79 -35.60 17.62
N GLY A 305 25.78 -36.30 18.16
CA GLY A 305 27.17 -35.89 18.08
C GLY A 305 27.87 -36.21 16.77
N SER A 306 28.89 -35.43 16.45
CA SER A 306 30.25 -35.87 16.11
C SER A 306 31.11 -34.63 15.87
N GLY A 307 32.28 -34.59 16.50
CA GLY A 307 33.17 -33.44 16.50
C GLY A 307 33.89 -33.14 15.19
N PHE A 308 34.40 -31.92 15.10
CA PHE A 308 35.76 -31.53 14.71
C PHE A 308 35.96 -30.08 15.17
N ASP A 309 37.06 -29.82 15.87
CA ASP A 309 37.48 -28.49 16.32
C ASP A 309 37.96 -27.65 15.14
N GLU A 310 37.37 -26.48 14.92
CA GLU A 310 38.06 -25.32 14.32
C GLU A 310 37.30 -24.04 14.69
N PRO A 311 37.92 -23.03 15.35
CA PRO A 311 37.30 -21.73 15.53
C PRO A 311 37.34 -20.99 14.18
N SER A 312 36.42 -21.33 13.29
CA SER A 312 36.19 -20.55 12.09
C SER A 312 35.80 -19.15 12.55
N GLN A 313 36.64 -18.16 12.20
CA GLN A 313 36.28 -16.75 12.24
C GLN A 313 34.88 -16.60 11.64
N THR A 314 33.88 -16.39 12.48
CA THR A 314 32.58 -15.92 12.03
C THR A 314 32.83 -14.50 11.57
N THR A 315 33.07 -14.36 10.27
CA THR A 315 33.23 -13.06 9.63
C THR A 315 31.86 -12.38 9.73
N THR A 316 31.70 -11.62 10.79
CA THR A 316 30.51 -10.84 11.11
C THR A 316 30.34 -9.78 10.03
N THR A 317 29.57 -10.10 8.98
CA THR A 317 29.39 -9.22 7.82
C THR A 317 28.37 -8.15 8.19
N THR A 318 28.83 -6.92 8.43
CA THR A 318 27.97 -5.76 8.59
C THR A 318 27.18 -5.53 7.29
N THR A 319 25.86 -5.52 7.40
CA THR A 319 24.95 -5.20 6.30
C THR A 319 24.90 -3.69 6.13
N VAL A 320 25.26 -3.21 4.94
CA VAL A 320 25.15 -1.79 4.59
C VAL A 320 23.80 -1.56 3.90
N VAL A 321 22.95 -0.78 4.54
CA VAL A 321 21.66 -0.32 4.01
C VAL A 321 21.88 1.02 3.33
N ASN A 322 22.06 0.97 2.02
CA ASN A 322 22.22 2.16 1.19
C ASN A 322 20.85 2.60 0.62
N LEU A 323 20.43 3.83 0.93
CA LEU A 323 19.25 4.48 0.34
C LEU A 323 19.70 5.64 -0.57
N PRO A 324 20.08 5.36 -1.83
CA PRO A 324 20.82 6.30 -2.66
C PRO A 324 20.00 7.51 -3.11
N ASN A 325 18.67 7.40 -3.10
CA ASN A 325 17.75 8.43 -3.58
C ASN A 325 17.07 9.23 -2.47
N LEU A 326 17.29 8.88 -1.19
CA LEU A 326 16.64 9.54 -0.07
C LEU A 326 17.14 10.99 0.06
N ARG A 327 16.24 11.96 -0.11
CA ARG A 327 16.54 13.40 -0.15
C ARG A 327 16.00 14.17 1.04
N GLU A 328 14.85 13.75 1.58
CA GLU A 328 14.16 14.45 2.65
C GLU A 328 13.63 13.49 3.71
N MET A 329 13.83 13.83 4.98
CA MET A 329 13.27 13.14 6.13
C MET A 329 12.58 14.13 7.07
N LYS A 330 11.30 13.91 7.35
CA LYS A 330 10.46 14.71 8.23
C LYS A 330 9.80 13.82 9.27
N LEU A 331 10.10 14.04 10.54
CA LEU A 331 9.58 13.26 11.66
C LEU A 331 8.94 14.21 12.68
N TRP A 332 7.62 14.20 12.78
CA TRP A 332 6.86 15.18 13.55
C TRP A 332 5.89 14.50 14.52
N TYR A 333 5.87 14.97 15.77
CA TYR A 333 4.94 14.50 16.81
C TYR A 333 5.01 12.97 17.00
N LEU A 334 6.21 12.42 17.17
CA LEU A 334 6.46 11.00 17.42
C LEU A 334 6.94 10.80 18.86
N ASN A 335 6.01 10.89 19.81
CA ASN A 335 6.37 10.98 21.23
C ASN A 335 7.05 9.73 21.80
N CYS A 336 6.79 8.55 21.23
CA CYS A 336 7.46 7.31 21.65
C CYS A 336 8.68 6.94 20.80
N LEU A 337 9.01 7.70 19.76
CA LEU A 337 10.13 7.37 18.87
C LEU A 337 11.42 7.40 19.67
N ARG A 338 12.09 6.25 19.75
CA ARG A 338 13.38 6.09 20.45
C ARG A 338 14.54 6.15 19.47
N TYR A 339 14.35 5.56 18.30
CA TYR A 339 15.38 5.41 17.28
C TYR A 339 14.79 5.66 15.89
N ILE A 340 15.49 6.38 15.02
CA ILE A 340 15.16 6.34 13.59
C ILE A 340 15.57 4.97 13.05
N TRP A 341 16.74 4.50 13.45
CA TRP A 341 17.26 3.13 13.32
C TRP A 341 18.04 2.82 14.59
N LYS A 342 17.96 1.60 15.10
CA LYS A 342 18.74 1.21 16.28
C LYS A 342 20.19 0.93 15.90
N SER A 343 21.12 1.73 16.42
CA SER A 343 22.56 1.50 16.28
C SER A 343 22.95 0.09 16.74
N ASN A 344 23.66 -0.65 15.89
CA ASN A 344 24.22 -1.95 16.17
C ASN A 344 25.40 -2.24 15.22
N GLN A 345 26.28 -3.18 15.58
CA GLN A 345 27.46 -3.54 14.77
C GLN A 345 27.15 -4.23 13.43
N TRP A 346 25.90 -4.63 13.20
CA TRP A 346 25.48 -5.45 12.07
C TRP A 346 24.84 -4.64 10.96
N THR A 347 24.40 -3.42 11.22
CA THR A 347 23.64 -2.60 10.28
C THR A 347 24.21 -1.20 10.23
N ALA A 348 24.76 -0.82 9.07
CA ALA A 348 25.18 0.55 8.78
C ALA A 348 24.23 1.17 7.76
N PHE A 349 23.90 2.45 7.91
CA PHE A 349 23.02 3.17 7.00
C PHE A 349 23.80 4.23 6.21
N GLU A 350 23.58 4.29 4.89
CA GLU A 350 24.20 5.28 4.01
C GLU A 350 23.13 6.08 3.25
N PHE A 351 23.20 7.41 3.33
CA PHE A 351 22.25 8.33 2.70
C PHE A 351 22.96 9.38 1.82
N PRO A 352 23.58 8.97 0.71
CA PRO A 352 24.44 9.84 -0.12
C PRO A 352 23.72 11.04 -0.74
N SER A 353 22.39 11.02 -0.84
CA SER A 353 21.58 12.09 -1.43
C SER A 353 20.76 12.89 -0.43
N LEU A 354 20.92 12.66 0.89
CA LEU A 354 20.09 13.31 1.90
C LEU A 354 20.41 14.80 1.96
N THR A 355 19.40 15.64 1.79
CA THR A 355 19.55 17.10 1.74
C THR A 355 18.89 17.81 2.92
N ARG A 356 17.79 17.26 3.44
CA ARG A 356 16.96 17.93 4.45
C ARG A 356 16.47 16.93 5.49
N VAL A 357 16.73 17.25 6.75
CA VAL A 357 16.20 16.51 7.91
C VAL A 357 15.50 17.48 8.85
N GLU A 358 14.24 17.18 9.16
CA GLU A 358 13.40 17.99 10.03
C GLU A 358 12.74 17.10 11.07
N ILE A 359 13.09 17.30 12.34
CA ILE A 359 12.60 16.50 13.46
C ILE A 359 11.96 17.45 14.47
N SER A 360 10.70 17.23 14.78
CA SER A 360 9.93 18.12 15.66
C SER A 360 9.07 17.32 16.62
N VAL A 361 9.16 17.62 17.92
CA VAL A 361 8.33 16.99 18.96
C VAL A 361 8.51 15.45 18.99
N CYS A 362 9.74 14.96 18.92
CA CYS A 362 10.11 13.54 19.08
C CYS A 362 10.72 13.33 20.47
N ASN A 363 9.86 13.26 21.50
CA ASN A 363 10.27 13.43 22.89
C ASN A 363 11.21 12.35 23.45
N ARG A 364 11.20 11.13 22.88
CA ARG A 364 12.05 10.02 23.31
C ARG A 364 13.26 9.76 22.43
N LEU A 365 13.46 10.56 21.39
CA LEU A 365 14.56 10.36 20.44
C LEU A 365 15.86 10.86 21.09
N GLU A 366 16.82 9.96 21.26
CA GLU A 366 18.09 10.22 21.96
C GLU A 366 19.16 10.78 21.02
N HIS A 367 19.16 10.32 19.76
CA HIS A 367 20.11 10.73 18.72
C HIS A 367 19.50 10.68 17.31
N VAL A 368 20.17 11.30 16.33
CA VAL A 368 19.71 11.31 14.93
C VAL A 368 20.59 10.44 14.04
N PHE A 369 21.92 10.55 14.12
CA PHE A 369 22.87 9.81 13.28
C PHE A 369 23.90 9.07 14.11
N THR A 370 24.61 8.12 13.49
CA THR A 370 25.83 7.52 14.05
C THR A 370 27.08 7.98 13.27
N SER A 371 28.26 7.85 13.88
CA SER A 371 29.55 8.28 13.30
C SER A 371 29.79 7.68 11.90
N SER A 372 29.51 6.40 11.71
CA SER A 372 29.67 5.69 10.43
C SER A 372 28.84 6.28 9.29
N MET A 373 27.72 6.95 9.59
CA MET A 373 26.83 7.51 8.57
C MET A 373 27.34 8.82 8.00
N VAL A 374 28.14 9.56 8.75
CA VAL A 374 28.52 10.94 8.42
C VAL A 374 29.25 11.03 7.08
N GLY A 375 30.06 10.01 6.74
CA GLY A 375 30.73 9.91 5.44
C GLY A 375 29.76 9.90 4.25
N SER A 376 28.51 9.51 4.45
CA SER A 376 27.46 9.53 3.42
C SER A 376 26.65 10.84 3.40
N LEU A 377 26.67 11.65 4.45
CA LEU A 377 25.82 12.85 4.59
C LEU A 377 26.36 14.10 3.88
N LEU A 378 27.20 13.94 2.86
CA LEU A 378 27.91 15.03 2.17
C LEU A 378 26.98 16.02 1.45
N GLN A 379 25.72 15.64 1.21
CA GLN A 379 24.71 16.47 0.56
C GLN A 379 23.77 17.19 1.53
N LEU A 380 23.91 16.97 2.83
CA LEU A 380 23.03 17.53 3.85
C LEU A 380 23.17 19.05 3.87
N GLN A 381 22.04 19.75 3.67
CA GLN A 381 21.97 21.21 3.60
C GLN A 381 21.16 21.80 4.76
N GLU A 382 20.13 21.11 5.21
CA GLU A 382 19.24 21.58 6.26
C GLU A 382 19.06 20.51 7.33
N LEU A 383 19.40 20.84 8.57
CA LEU A 383 19.16 20.00 9.74
C LEU A 383 18.41 20.82 10.80
N HIS A 384 17.13 20.54 10.96
CA HIS A 384 16.26 21.23 11.91
C HIS A 384 15.75 20.23 12.94
N ILE A 385 16.08 20.46 14.21
CA ILE A 385 15.65 19.63 15.34
C ILE A 385 15.01 20.55 16.37
N SER A 386 13.76 20.32 16.70
CA SER A 386 13.05 21.14 17.68
C SER A 386 12.19 20.32 18.64
N GLN A 387 12.14 20.75 19.90
CA GLN A 387 11.23 20.19 20.90
C GLN A 387 11.40 18.67 21.15
N CYS A 388 12.62 18.13 21.04
CA CYS A 388 12.95 16.76 21.40
C CYS A 388 13.57 16.72 22.80
N LYS A 389 12.82 16.24 23.80
CA LYS A 389 13.19 16.34 25.22
C LYS A 389 14.40 15.50 25.62
N LEU A 390 14.48 14.25 25.15
CA LEU A 390 15.56 13.31 25.49
C LEU A 390 16.73 13.31 24.51
N MET A 391 16.78 14.25 23.55
CA MET A 391 17.90 14.35 22.61
C MET A 391 19.16 14.76 23.38
N GLU A 392 20.15 13.88 23.45
CA GLU A 392 21.42 14.12 24.16
C GLU A 392 22.52 14.53 23.17
N GLU A 393 22.58 13.87 22.01
CA GLU A 393 23.57 14.11 20.96
C GLU A 393 22.90 14.03 19.58
N VAL A 394 23.37 14.82 18.61
CA VAL A 394 22.87 14.70 17.23
C VAL A 394 23.51 13.50 16.53
N ILE A 395 24.81 13.31 16.74
CA ILE A 395 25.61 12.23 16.18
C ILE A 395 26.29 11.47 17.32
N VAL A 396 25.96 10.18 17.47
CA VAL A 396 26.58 9.29 18.47
C VAL A 396 27.64 8.39 17.84
N LYS A 397 28.54 7.84 18.66
CA LYS A 397 29.45 6.79 18.20
C LYS A 397 28.70 5.50 17.88
N ASP A 398 29.20 4.75 16.91
CA ASP A 398 28.70 3.39 16.66
C ASP A 398 28.92 2.50 17.90
N ALA A 399 28.03 1.53 18.09
CA ALA A 399 28.12 0.62 19.24
C ALA A 399 29.31 -0.35 19.06
N ASP A 400 30.46 -0.03 19.66
CA ASP A 400 31.61 -0.92 19.74
C ASP A 400 31.35 -2.08 20.70
N VAL A 401 31.67 -3.32 20.30
CA VAL A 401 31.84 -4.44 21.23
C VAL A 401 33.16 -4.22 21.96
N SER A 402 33.14 -3.44 23.03
CA SER A 402 34.20 -3.56 24.02
C SER A 402 34.02 -4.91 24.71
N VAL A 403 34.73 -5.94 24.22
CA VAL A 403 35.23 -6.97 25.12
C VAL A 403 36.06 -6.20 26.14
N GLU A 404 35.64 -6.20 27.40
CA GLU A 404 36.40 -5.64 28.50
C GLU A 404 37.78 -6.31 28.54
N GLU A 405 38.78 -5.69 27.91
CA GLU A 405 40.16 -5.87 28.33
C GLU A 405 40.69 -4.50 28.74
N ASP A 406 40.67 -4.29 30.04
CA ASP A 406 41.54 -3.36 30.74
C ASP A 406 42.94 -3.41 30.12
N LYS A 407 43.39 -2.29 29.56
CA LYS A 407 44.68 -1.68 29.91
C LYS A 407 44.89 -0.36 29.19
N GLU A 408 45.17 0.65 30.01
CA GLU A 408 46.01 1.79 29.70
C GLU A 408 47.19 1.35 28.81
N LYS A 409 47.21 1.82 27.57
CA LYS A 409 48.46 2.11 26.86
C LYS A 409 48.32 3.46 26.19
N GLU A 410 49.02 4.44 26.74
CA GLU A 410 49.58 5.52 25.94
C GLU A 410 50.31 4.89 24.75
N SER A 411 49.76 5.04 23.55
CA SER A 411 50.56 4.95 22.33
C SER A 411 50.44 6.27 21.59
N ASP A 412 51.54 7.02 21.60
CA ASP A 412 51.85 8.03 20.60
C ASP A 412 51.85 7.34 19.23
N GLY A 413 50.69 7.38 18.58
CA GLY A 413 50.39 6.65 17.37
C GLY A 413 49.22 7.33 16.71
N LYS A 414 49.53 8.42 15.98
CA LYS A 414 48.70 9.18 15.05
C LYS A 414 47.39 8.47 14.67
N THR A 415 46.38 8.57 15.51
CA THR A 415 45.02 8.25 15.13
C THR A 415 44.65 9.29 14.09
N ASN A 416 44.40 8.86 12.86
CA ASN A 416 43.74 9.69 11.88
C ASN A 416 42.43 10.14 12.53
N LYS A 417 42.41 11.35 13.10
CA LYS A 417 41.18 12.01 13.51
C LYS A 417 40.36 12.12 12.24
N GLU A 418 39.40 11.23 12.04
CA GLU A 418 38.39 11.41 10.99
C GLU A 418 37.64 12.68 11.35
N ILE A 419 37.98 13.76 10.65
CA ILE A 419 37.27 15.02 10.77
C ILE A 419 35.89 14.75 10.17
N LEU A 420 34.87 14.76 11.02
CA LEU A 420 33.49 14.66 10.59
C LEU A 420 33.08 15.98 9.96
N VAL A 421 32.96 15.99 8.63
CA VAL A 421 32.64 17.20 7.84
C VAL A 421 31.25 17.07 7.22
N LEU A 422 30.40 18.08 7.42
CA LEU A 422 29.12 18.25 6.72
C LEU A 422 29.23 19.44 5.75
N PRO A 423 29.93 19.27 4.61
CA PRO A 423 30.47 20.39 3.82
C PRO A 423 29.42 21.25 3.12
N ARG A 424 28.16 20.79 3.07
CA ARG A 424 27.05 21.49 2.40
C ARG A 424 26.00 22.03 3.38
N LEU A 425 26.22 21.91 4.69
CA LEU A 425 25.24 22.32 5.69
C LEU A 425 25.10 23.85 5.71
N LYS A 426 23.94 24.34 5.30
CA LYS A 426 23.62 25.77 5.21
C LYS A 426 22.77 26.25 6.37
N SER A 427 21.93 25.36 6.92
CA SER A 427 21.00 25.69 7.99
C SER A 427 21.04 24.61 9.05
N LEU A 428 21.40 25.00 10.27
CA LEU A 428 21.30 24.18 11.47
C LEU A 428 20.40 24.91 12.47
N ILE A 429 19.27 24.30 12.83
CA ILE A 429 18.34 24.84 13.83
C ILE A 429 18.17 23.80 14.91
N LEU A 430 18.55 24.15 16.14
CA LEU A 430 18.42 23.33 17.34
C LEU A 430 17.65 24.14 18.37
N GLU A 431 16.37 23.80 18.61
CA GLU A 431 15.49 24.62 19.44
C GLU A 431 14.77 23.78 20.51
N ARG A 432 14.72 24.27 21.76
CA ARG A 432 13.98 23.60 22.85
C ARG A 432 14.42 22.13 23.06
N LEU A 433 15.73 21.90 23.13
CA LEU A 433 16.37 20.60 23.38
C LEU A 433 17.05 20.59 24.76
N PRO A 434 16.32 20.32 25.85
CA PRO A 434 16.82 20.55 27.22
C PRO A 434 17.95 19.60 27.65
N CYS A 435 18.06 18.40 27.08
CA CYS A 435 19.09 17.42 27.40
C CYS A 435 20.28 17.43 26.42
N LEU A 436 20.29 18.32 25.41
CA LEU A 436 21.34 18.31 24.39
C LEU A 436 22.68 18.74 25.00
N MET A 437 23.62 17.81 25.07
CA MET A 437 24.96 18.02 25.64
C MET A 437 25.96 18.51 24.60
N GLY A 438 25.76 18.14 23.33
CA GLY A 438 26.64 18.54 22.23
C GLY A 438 26.13 18.05 20.87
N PHE A 439 26.81 18.45 19.80
CA PHE A 439 26.52 17.92 18.46
C PHE A 439 27.02 16.46 18.34
N SER A 440 28.15 16.15 18.99
CA SER A 440 28.77 14.82 19.12
C SER A 440 29.83 14.84 20.24
N LEU A 441 29.99 13.77 21.03
CA LEU A 441 30.96 13.70 22.14
C LEU A 441 32.31 13.00 21.83
N GLY A 442 32.59 12.65 20.58
CA GLY A 442 33.89 12.09 20.16
C GLY A 442 35.03 13.11 20.18
N LYS A 443 36.29 12.66 20.36
CA LYS A 443 37.53 13.47 20.15
C LYS A 443 37.76 13.84 18.66
N GLU A 444 36.69 13.96 17.90
CA GLU A 444 36.68 14.23 16.47
C GLU A 444 36.48 15.75 16.31
N ASP A 445 37.45 16.40 15.69
CA ASP A 445 37.38 17.84 15.44
C ASP A 445 36.35 18.04 14.31
N PHE A 446 35.26 18.78 14.56
CA PHE A 446 34.28 19.12 13.51
C PHE A 446 34.74 20.35 12.74
N SER A 447 34.68 20.30 11.41
CA SER A 447 34.72 21.51 10.58
C SER A 447 33.40 21.64 9.82
N PHE A 448 32.73 22.77 10.01
CA PHE A 448 31.52 23.14 9.27
C PHE A 448 31.87 23.79 7.93
#